data_AF-A0A2L0C7D5-F1
#
_entry.id   AF-A0A2L0C7D5-F1
#
_cell.length_a   1.000
_cell.length_b   1.000
_cell.length_c   1.000
_cell.angle_alpha   90.00
_cell.angle_beta   90.00
_cell.angle_gamma   90.00
#
_symmetry.space_group_name_H-M   'P 1'
#
loop_
_entity.id
_entity.type
_entity.pdbx_description
1 polymer ?
#
loop_
_entity_poly.entity_id
_entity_poly.type
_entity_poly.pdbx_seq_one_letter_code
_entity_poly.pdbx_strand_id
1 'polypeptide(L)'
;HVAQYPHEMGMKNRESSTSNALAVQLDAEGKVKYDAIARQGHGKDKIIYSKLSDLIPVEVMSEHDPSLEKPDLEEVDELTESTRQALMKITNSKIAAAMPARCADKQAPSQYIRYTPSQQGAAFNSGAKQRVIRLVEAQVDPMEPPRFRINKKIPRGPPSPPAPVLHSPTRRVTVKEQREWKIPPCISNWKNAKGYTVPLDKRLAADGRGLQQQHINENFAKLAEALYIADRKAREAVETRAQLEKKLAQKEKETKEENLRLLAQKAREERAGIKTVTDLPQGNEEERERDMLRQDRHKERARERNLARAGPDKRSKLQRDRDR
;
A
#
# COMPACT_ATOMS: atom_id res chain seq x y z
N HIS A 1 -36.22 -18.06 84.08
CA HIS A 1 -36.07 -17.45 82.73
C HIS A 1 -34.77 -17.94 82.11
N VAL A 2 -34.82 -18.55 80.92
CA VAL A 2 -33.65 -19.04 80.16
C VAL A 2 -33.64 -18.31 78.83
N ALA A 3 -32.50 -17.72 78.44
CA ALA A 3 -32.35 -17.12 77.12
C ALA A 3 -32.36 -18.22 76.06
N GLN A 4 -33.30 -18.14 75.12
CA GLN A 4 -33.42 -19.07 74.00
C GLN A 4 -32.85 -18.42 72.74
N TYR A 5 -32.07 -19.19 71.97
CA TYR A 5 -31.42 -18.73 70.73
C TYR A 5 -31.86 -19.61 69.54
N PRO A 6 -33.12 -19.49 69.09
CA PRO A 6 -33.57 -20.21 67.90
C PRO A 6 -32.70 -19.83 66.68
N HIS A 7 -32.36 -20.82 65.86
CA HIS A 7 -31.43 -20.69 64.73
C HIS A 7 -30.05 -20.09 65.07
N GLU A 8 -29.59 -20.29 66.30
CA GLU A 8 -28.27 -19.83 66.79
C GLU A 8 -28.09 -18.29 66.74
N MET A 9 -29.20 -17.56 66.55
CA MET A 9 -29.20 -16.10 66.44
C MET A 9 -28.83 -15.47 67.77
N GLY A 10 -27.94 -14.47 67.76
CA GLY A 10 -27.54 -13.75 68.98
C GLY A 10 -26.54 -14.49 69.86
N MET A 11 -26.09 -15.69 69.47
CA MET A 11 -24.93 -16.33 70.08
C MET A 11 -23.66 -15.60 69.62
N LYS A 12 -22.83 -15.14 70.56
CA LYS A 12 -21.44 -14.79 70.26
C LYS A 12 -20.73 -16.10 69.88
N ASN A 13 -20.55 -16.31 68.57
CA ASN A 13 -20.09 -17.56 67.93
C ASN A 13 -19.08 -18.43 68.71
N ARG A 14 -19.22 -19.76 68.56
CA ARG A 14 -18.42 -20.79 69.24
C ARG A 14 -17.03 -21.09 68.64
N GLU A 15 -16.64 -20.54 67.48
CA GLU A 15 -15.35 -20.92 66.83
C GLU A 15 -14.51 -19.79 66.20
N SER A 16 -15.02 -18.57 66.03
CA SER A 16 -14.19 -17.36 65.85
C SER A 16 -15.06 -16.12 65.92
N SER A 17 -14.64 -15.13 66.69
CA SER A 17 -15.35 -13.84 66.85
C SER A 17 -15.35 -12.99 65.57
N THR A 18 -14.62 -13.40 64.53
CA THR A 18 -14.37 -12.61 63.31
C THR A 18 -14.34 -13.53 62.08
N SER A 19 -15.37 -13.46 61.24
CA SER A 19 -15.44 -14.17 59.96
C SER A 19 -15.11 -13.22 58.80
N ASN A 20 -14.32 -13.69 57.83
CA ASN A 20 -14.01 -12.93 56.60
C ASN A 20 -15.10 -13.05 55.51
N ALA A 21 -16.20 -13.76 55.79
CA ALA A 21 -17.30 -13.94 54.84
C ALA A 21 -18.21 -12.71 54.82
N LEU A 22 -18.61 -12.28 53.62
CA LEU A 22 -19.67 -11.28 53.46
C LEU A 22 -21.00 -11.88 53.94
N ALA A 23 -21.79 -11.10 54.67
CA ALA A 23 -23.12 -11.52 55.12
C ALA A 23 -24.02 -11.84 53.92
N VAL A 24 -24.73 -12.97 53.98
CA VAL A 24 -25.71 -13.36 52.97
C VAL A 24 -26.90 -12.41 53.06
N GLN A 25 -27.14 -11.64 52.00
CA GLN A 25 -28.24 -10.70 51.91
C GLN A 25 -29.39 -11.30 51.10
N LEU A 26 -30.63 -10.98 51.48
CA LEU A 26 -31.84 -11.32 50.73
C LEU A 26 -32.40 -10.08 50.01
N ASP A 27 -33.08 -10.30 48.90
CA ASP A 27 -33.89 -9.27 48.24
C ASP A 27 -35.29 -9.16 48.84
N ALA A 28 -36.09 -8.22 48.33
CA ALA A 28 -37.45 -8.00 48.79
C ALA A 28 -38.38 -9.21 48.50
N GLU A 29 -38.00 -10.08 47.55
CA GLU A 29 -38.71 -11.31 47.20
C GLU A 29 -38.23 -12.52 48.02
N GLY A 30 -37.21 -12.36 48.86
CA GLY A 30 -36.62 -13.43 49.67
C GLY A 30 -35.58 -14.29 48.93
N LYS A 31 -35.16 -13.92 47.72
CA LYS A 31 -34.06 -14.59 47.00
C LYS A 31 -32.72 -14.09 47.51
N VAL A 32 -31.72 -14.96 47.48
CA VAL A 32 -30.35 -14.63 47.88
C VAL A 32 -29.71 -13.67 46.86
N LYS A 33 -29.19 -12.53 47.34
CA LYS A 33 -28.50 -11.51 46.54
C LYS A 33 -27.05 -11.92 46.24
N TYR A 34 -26.88 -12.84 45.30
CA TYR A 34 -25.54 -13.17 44.78
C TYR A 34 -24.86 -11.99 44.07
N ASP A 35 -25.63 -10.98 43.65
CA ASP A 35 -25.13 -9.71 43.08
C ASP A 35 -24.22 -8.93 44.04
N ALA A 36 -24.30 -9.19 45.35
CA ALA A 36 -23.41 -8.58 46.34
C ALA A 36 -21.91 -8.91 46.06
N ILE A 37 -21.64 -10.05 45.41
CA ILE A 37 -20.29 -10.43 44.98
C ILE A 37 -19.84 -9.55 43.81
N ALA A 38 -20.69 -9.34 42.81
CA ALA A 38 -20.37 -8.50 41.64
C ALA A 38 -20.25 -7.01 41.99
N ARG A 39 -20.98 -6.56 43.02
CA ARG A 39 -20.96 -5.18 43.52
C ARG A 39 -19.78 -4.86 44.43
N GLN A 40 -18.97 -5.84 44.82
CA GLN A 40 -17.83 -5.62 45.69
C GLN A 40 -16.91 -4.54 45.11
N GLY A 41 -16.57 -3.50 45.88
CA GLY A 41 -15.69 -2.42 45.44
C GLY A 41 -16.36 -1.32 44.61
N HIS A 42 -17.65 -1.44 44.30
CA HIS A 42 -18.46 -0.39 43.67
C HIS A 42 -19.32 0.34 44.71
N GLY A 43 -19.78 1.55 44.36
CA GLY A 43 -20.77 2.26 45.17
C GLY A 43 -22.12 1.54 45.14
N LYS A 44 -22.89 1.63 46.24
CA LYS A 44 -24.22 1.00 46.36
C LYS A 44 -25.19 1.42 45.23
N ASP A 45 -25.07 2.65 44.75
CA ASP A 45 -25.96 3.26 43.75
C ASP A 45 -25.53 2.93 42.31
N LYS A 46 -24.36 2.28 42.12
CA LYS A 46 -23.92 1.87 40.78
C LYS A 46 -24.76 0.70 40.29
N ILE A 47 -25.36 0.85 39.12
CA ILE A 47 -26.14 -0.22 38.49
C ILE A 47 -25.18 -1.25 37.88
N ILE A 48 -25.35 -2.52 38.24
CA ILE A 48 -24.60 -3.67 37.72
C ILE A 48 -25.62 -4.72 37.34
N TYR A 49 -25.56 -5.17 36.08
CA TYR A 49 -26.39 -6.25 35.58
C TYR A 49 -25.68 -7.58 35.84
N SER A 50 -26.38 -8.51 36.49
CA SER A 50 -25.83 -9.80 36.90
C SER A 50 -26.84 -10.94 36.85
N LYS A 51 -28.13 -10.62 36.63
CA LYS A 51 -29.22 -11.58 36.65
C LYS A 51 -29.57 -12.00 35.22
N LEU A 52 -30.17 -13.20 35.08
CA LEU A 52 -30.73 -13.65 33.82
C LEU A 52 -31.91 -12.78 33.37
N SER A 53 -32.66 -12.18 34.30
CA SER A 53 -33.73 -11.22 34.00
C SER A 53 -33.21 -10.03 33.17
N ASP A 54 -31.96 -9.62 33.39
CA ASP A 54 -31.34 -8.49 32.72
C ASP A 54 -30.98 -8.80 31.26
N LEU A 55 -30.98 -10.08 30.88
CA LEU A 55 -30.76 -10.55 29.50
C LEU A 55 -32.05 -10.67 28.69
N ILE A 56 -33.20 -10.62 29.35
CA ILE A 56 -34.49 -10.77 28.69
C ILE A 56 -34.81 -9.44 27.99
N PRO A 57 -35.08 -9.43 26.67
CA PRO A 57 -35.42 -8.20 25.98
C PRO A 57 -36.73 -7.64 26.53
N VAL A 58 -36.76 -6.33 26.75
CA VAL A 58 -37.99 -5.62 27.08
C VAL A 58 -38.76 -5.40 25.77
N GLU A 59 -39.97 -5.98 25.68
CA GLU A 59 -40.83 -5.82 24.52
C GLU A 59 -41.45 -4.40 24.51
N VAL A 60 -41.33 -3.70 23.39
CA VAL A 60 -41.98 -2.40 23.19
C VAL A 60 -43.45 -2.64 22.85
N MET A 61 -44.33 -2.40 23.81
CA MET A 61 -45.78 -2.68 23.67
C MET A 61 -46.54 -1.56 22.97
N SER A 62 -46.05 -0.32 23.02
CA SER A 62 -46.65 0.85 22.38
C SER A 62 -45.58 1.74 21.76
N GLU A 63 -45.93 2.44 20.67
CA GLU A 63 -45.03 3.37 19.98
C GLU A 63 -44.74 4.64 20.81
N HIS A 64 -45.61 4.98 21.75
CA HIS A 64 -45.55 6.20 22.58
C HIS A 64 -45.44 5.85 24.07
N ASP A 65 -44.43 5.06 24.44
CA ASP A 65 -44.14 4.71 25.83
C ASP A 65 -43.39 5.88 26.52
N PRO A 66 -43.96 6.50 27.58
CA PRO A 66 -43.33 7.63 28.27
C PRO A 66 -41.99 7.30 28.93
N SER A 67 -41.67 6.01 29.16
CA SER A 67 -40.37 5.59 29.70
C SER A 67 -39.22 5.67 28.70
N LEU A 68 -39.54 5.67 27.39
CA LEU A 68 -38.58 5.76 26.29
C LEU A 68 -38.43 7.19 25.77
N GLU A 69 -39.28 8.11 26.23
CA GLU A 69 -39.17 9.53 25.91
C GLU A 69 -37.90 10.12 26.54
N LYS A 70 -37.35 11.13 25.87
CA LYS A 70 -36.22 11.87 26.43
C LYS A 70 -36.70 12.66 27.65
N PRO A 71 -35.83 12.91 28.64
CA PRO A 71 -36.13 13.85 29.71
C PRO A 71 -36.54 15.21 29.15
N ASP A 72 -37.25 15.98 29.97
CA ASP A 72 -37.79 17.27 29.57
C ASP A 72 -36.67 18.26 29.20
N LEU A 73 -36.99 19.23 28.35
CA LEU A 73 -36.01 20.21 27.85
C LEU A 73 -35.42 21.04 29.00
N GLU A 74 -36.22 21.39 30.00
CA GLU A 74 -35.77 22.12 31.19
C GLU A 74 -34.72 21.33 31.99
N GLU A 75 -34.97 20.03 32.23
CA GLU A 75 -34.01 19.16 32.93
C GLU A 75 -32.70 18.98 32.15
N VAL A 76 -32.79 18.90 30.82
CA VAL A 76 -31.62 18.81 29.94
C VAL A 76 -30.79 20.09 30.03
N ASP A 77 -31.42 21.25 30.03
CA ASP A 77 -30.73 22.54 30.16
C ASP A 77 -30.07 22.67 31.54
N GLU A 78 -30.76 22.33 32.63
CA GLU A 78 -30.20 22.32 33.99
C GLU A 78 -28.98 21.39 34.11
N LEU A 79 -29.08 20.16 33.59
CA LEU A 79 -27.99 19.19 33.60
C LEU A 79 -26.82 19.69 32.75
N THR A 80 -27.10 20.28 31.60
CA THR A 80 -26.09 20.88 30.71
C THR A 80 -25.36 22.02 31.40
N GLU A 81 -26.06 22.90 32.12
CA GLU A 81 -25.44 23.98 32.87
C GLU A 81 -24.59 23.47 34.03
N SER A 82 -25.10 22.53 34.81
CA SER A 82 -24.38 21.91 35.93
C SER A 82 -23.11 21.20 35.47
N THR A 83 -23.20 20.38 34.41
CA THR A 83 -22.05 19.69 33.83
C THR A 83 -21.05 20.66 33.20
N ARG A 84 -21.52 21.70 32.51
CA ARG A 84 -20.66 22.78 31.97
C ARG A 84 -19.88 23.47 33.10
N GLN A 85 -20.52 23.84 34.20
CA GLN A 85 -19.86 24.47 35.34
C GLN A 85 -18.81 23.53 35.99
N ALA A 86 -19.14 22.25 36.16
CA ALA A 86 -18.22 21.25 36.70
C ALA A 86 -16.99 21.06 35.80
N LEU A 87 -17.18 20.98 34.49
CA LEU A 87 -16.09 20.87 33.52
C LEU A 87 -15.24 22.14 33.49
N MET A 88 -15.87 23.33 33.52
CA MET A 88 -15.15 24.61 33.63
C MET A 88 -14.26 24.68 34.87
N LYS A 89 -14.71 24.17 36.01
CA LYS A 89 -13.90 24.11 37.24
C LYS A 89 -12.65 23.23 37.06
N ILE A 90 -12.80 22.08 36.41
CA ILE A 90 -11.68 21.17 36.14
C ILE A 90 -10.71 21.79 35.13
N THR A 91 -11.21 22.37 34.03
CA THR A 91 -10.37 22.97 33.00
C THR A 91 -9.63 24.19 33.51
N ASN A 92 -10.27 25.06 34.29
CA ASN A 92 -9.62 26.21 34.92
C ASN A 92 -8.44 25.79 35.81
N SER A 93 -8.56 24.68 36.56
CA SER A 93 -7.45 24.15 37.35
C SER A 93 -6.26 23.68 36.48
N LYS A 94 -6.55 23.12 35.30
CA LYS A 94 -5.53 22.67 34.34
C LYS A 94 -4.86 23.86 33.64
N ILE A 95 -5.63 24.87 33.25
CA ILE A 95 -5.14 26.11 32.64
C ILE A 95 -4.23 26.83 33.62
N ALA A 96 -4.65 26.97 34.89
CA ALA A 96 -3.84 27.61 35.93
C ALA A 96 -2.52 26.86 36.21
N ALA A 97 -2.46 25.54 36.01
CA ALA A 97 -1.22 24.76 36.10
C ALA A 97 -0.30 24.91 34.88
N ALA A 98 -0.86 25.22 33.71
CA ALA A 98 -0.11 25.38 32.47
C ALA A 98 0.46 26.80 32.26
N MET A 99 -0.07 27.81 32.95
CA MET A 99 0.42 29.19 32.83
C MET A 99 1.82 29.34 33.46
N PRO A 100 2.85 29.79 32.70
CA PRO A 100 4.24 29.86 33.17
C PRO A 100 4.51 30.87 34.29
N ALA A 101 3.78 31.99 34.29
CA ALA A 101 3.88 33.02 35.31
C ALA A 101 2.55 33.08 36.07
N ARG A 102 2.60 32.86 37.38
CA ARG A 102 1.45 33.03 38.26
C ARG A 102 1.50 34.41 38.91
N CYS A 103 0.42 35.17 38.78
CA CYS A 103 0.19 36.31 39.66
C CYS A 103 0.02 35.76 41.09
N ALA A 104 0.53 36.46 42.10
CA ALA A 104 0.34 36.06 43.49
C ALA A 104 -1.15 35.97 43.81
N ASP A 105 -1.60 34.81 44.28
CA ASP A 105 -2.99 34.60 44.65
C ASP A 105 -3.36 35.50 45.83
N LYS A 106 -4.52 36.13 45.76
CA LYS A 106 -5.05 36.92 46.89
C LYS A 106 -5.51 35.96 47.98
N GLN A 107 -5.06 36.19 49.22
CA GLN A 107 -5.45 35.36 50.36
C GLN A 107 -6.97 35.36 50.54
N ALA A 108 -7.55 34.17 50.67
CA ALA A 108 -8.94 34.02 51.00
C ALA A 108 -9.23 34.53 52.43
N PRO A 109 -10.45 35.04 52.71
CA PRO A 109 -10.84 35.46 54.05
C PRO A 109 -10.86 34.27 55.03
N SER A 110 -10.59 34.52 56.31
CA SER A 110 -10.56 33.47 57.33
C SER A 110 -11.94 32.83 57.54
N GLN A 111 -11.99 31.49 57.56
CA GLN A 111 -13.22 30.72 57.73
C GLN A 111 -13.34 30.19 59.17
N TYR A 112 -14.55 30.15 59.72
CA TYR A 112 -14.82 29.56 61.03
C TYR A 112 -15.60 28.26 60.87
N ILE A 113 -15.05 27.15 61.34
CA ILE A 113 -15.63 25.81 61.24
C ILE A 113 -16.00 25.34 62.64
N ARG A 114 -17.24 24.90 62.83
CA ARG A 114 -17.68 24.24 64.05
C ARG A 114 -17.39 22.74 63.95
N TYR A 115 -16.54 22.24 64.83
CA TYR A 115 -16.15 20.83 64.88
C TYR A 115 -16.70 20.15 66.13
N THR A 116 -17.37 19.02 65.92
CA THR A 116 -17.80 18.12 67.00
C THR A 116 -16.84 16.93 67.03
N PRO A 117 -15.98 16.79 68.05
CA PRO A 117 -15.10 15.64 68.18
C PRO A 117 -15.91 14.33 68.35
N SER A 118 -15.44 13.26 67.71
CA SER A 118 -16.00 11.91 67.91
C SER A 118 -15.64 11.34 69.29
N GLN A 119 -14.42 11.63 69.75
CA GLN A 119 -13.97 11.26 71.08
C GLN A 119 -14.44 12.33 72.08
N GLN A 120 -15.44 11.98 72.87
CA GLN A 120 -16.04 12.86 73.88
C GLN A 120 -15.69 12.36 75.28
N GLY A 121 -15.44 13.30 76.20
CA GLY A 121 -15.19 13.02 77.61
C GLY A 121 -14.99 14.32 78.37
N ALA A 122 -15.33 14.34 79.66
CA ALA A 122 -15.23 15.54 80.49
C ALA A 122 -13.79 16.08 80.61
N ALA A 123 -12.80 15.19 80.45
CA ALA A 123 -11.37 15.55 80.44
C ALA A 123 -10.90 16.15 79.11
N PHE A 124 -11.68 16.02 78.03
CA PHE A 124 -11.33 16.54 76.70
C PHE A 124 -12.07 17.83 76.41
N ASN A 125 -11.42 18.72 75.65
CA ASN A 125 -11.99 20.00 75.19
C ASN A 125 -12.60 20.85 76.34
N SER A 126 -11.98 20.81 77.53
CA SER A 126 -12.42 21.51 78.74
C SER A 126 -13.91 21.31 79.07
N GLY A 127 -14.45 20.11 78.77
CA GLY A 127 -15.87 19.78 78.99
C GLY A 127 -16.83 20.31 77.92
N ALA A 128 -16.35 21.04 76.91
CA ALA A 128 -17.17 21.51 75.79
C ALA A 128 -17.40 20.39 74.76
N LYS A 129 -18.64 20.24 74.30
CA LYS A 129 -19.03 19.25 73.29
C LYS A 129 -18.51 19.57 71.88
N GLN A 130 -18.22 20.84 71.60
CA GLN A 130 -17.81 21.33 70.29
C GLN A 130 -16.69 22.36 70.44
N ARG A 131 -15.94 22.57 69.37
CA ARG A 131 -14.93 23.64 69.25
C ARG A 131 -15.09 24.37 67.94
N VAL A 132 -14.82 25.67 67.95
CA VAL A 132 -14.81 26.51 66.74
C VAL A 132 -13.36 26.71 66.32
N ILE A 133 -13.05 26.38 65.07
CA ILE A 133 -11.71 26.45 64.50
C ILE A 133 -11.72 27.59 63.48
N ARG A 134 -10.80 28.55 63.65
CA ARG A 134 -10.52 29.57 62.63
C ARG A 134 -9.47 29.01 61.67
N LEU A 135 -9.86 28.80 60.42
CA LEU A 135 -8.99 28.32 59.35
C LEU A 135 -8.53 29.52 58.50
N VAL A 136 -7.22 29.65 58.36
CA VAL A 136 -6.56 30.70 57.58
C VAL A 136 -5.59 30.01 56.61
N GLU A 137 -5.65 30.37 55.33
CA GLU A 137 -4.72 29.87 54.32
C GLU A 137 -3.35 30.51 54.53
N ALA A 138 -2.31 29.69 54.64
CA ALA A 138 -0.94 30.20 54.78
C ALA A 138 -0.48 30.82 53.46
N GLN A 139 0.14 32.00 53.53
CA GLN A 139 0.67 32.69 52.35
C GLN A 139 1.75 31.84 51.67
N VAL A 140 1.57 31.56 50.38
CA VAL A 140 2.56 30.86 49.56
C VAL A 140 3.53 31.88 48.96
N ASP A 141 4.83 31.57 49.00
CA ASP A 141 5.86 32.41 48.38
C ASP A 141 5.82 32.22 46.85
N PRO A 142 5.61 33.30 46.05
CA PRO A 142 5.58 33.20 44.59
C PRO A 142 6.91 32.78 43.97
N MET A 143 8.03 32.89 44.69
CA MET A 143 9.37 32.49 44.23
C MET A 143 9.78 31.09 44.72
N GLU A 144 8.93 30.40 45.49
CA GLU A 144 9.23 29.05 45.96
C GLU A 144 9.13 28.04 44.79
N PRO A 145 10.20 27.29 44.49
CA PRO A 145 10.15 26.24 43.47
C PRO A 145 9.32 25.02 43.95
N PRO A 146 8.90 24.12 43.04
CA PRO A 146 8.16 22.91 43.42
C PRO A 146 8.88 22.07 44.49
N ARG A 147 8.22 21.86 45.63
CA ARG A 147 8.81 21.20 46.82
C ARG A 147 9.13 19.70 46.64
N PHE A 148 8.39 19.00 45.78
CA PHE A 148 8.48 17.53 45.65
C PHE A 148 8.73 17.08 44.21
N ARG A 149 9.40 15.93 44.07
CA ARG A 149 9.60 15.26 42.78
C ARG A 149 8.34 14.50 42.37
N ILE A 150 7.62 15.00 41.36
CA ILE A 150 6.35 14.44 40.88
C ILE A 150 6.55 13.32 39.82
N ASN A 151 7.76 13.16 39.30
CA ASN A 151 8.08 12.22 38.21
C ASN A 151 8.17 10.74 38.62
N LYS A 152 7.76 10.36 39.85
CA LYS A 152 7.74 8.97 40.30
C LYS A 152 6.66 8.20 39.53
N LYS A 153 7.08 7.33 38.61
CA LYS A 153 6.19 6.46 37.84
C LYS A 153 5.76 5.27 38.71
N ILE A 154 4.45 5.14 38.94
CA ILE A 154 3.83 4.04 39.68
C ILE A 154 3.07 3.18 38.67
N PRO A 155 3.05 1.84 38.78
CA PRO A 155 2.20 1.01 37.95
C PRO A 155 0.73 1.44 38.09
N ARG A 156 -0.06 1.22 37.04
CA ARG A 156 -1.50 1.49 37.11
C ARG A 156 -2.09 0.63 38.22
N GLY A 157 -2.94 1.23 39.05
CA GLY A 157 -3.70 0.51 40.07
C GLY A 157 -4.61 -0.55 39.42
N PRO A 158 -5.15 -1.48 40.23
CA PRO A 158 -6.10 -2.45 39.72
C PRO A 158 -7.31 -1.71 39.10
N PRO A 159 -7.89 -2.23 38.01
CA PRO A 159 -9.11 -1.67 37.46
C PRO A 159 -10.26 -1.84 38.46
N SER A 160 -11.39 -1.18 38.19
CA SER A 160 -12.63 -1.48 38.93
C SER A 160 -12.96 -2.98 38.78
N PRO A 161 -13.54 -3.62 39.80
CA PRO A 161 -13.92 -5.03 39.74
C PRO A 161 -14.69 -5.36 38.44
N PRO A 162 -14.38 -6.50 37.79
CA PRO A 162 -14.92 -6.81 36.48
C PRO A 162 -16.43 -6.95 36.53
N ALA A 163 -17.11 -6.40 35.54
CA ALA A 163 -18.55 -6.56 35.40
C ALA A 163 -18.88 -8.01 34.98
N PRO A 164 -20.01 -8.58 35.44
CA PRO A 164 -20.49 -9.86 34.96
C PRO A 164 -20.69 -9.86 33.45
N VAL A 165 -20.26 -10.95 32.80
CA VAL A 165 -20.34 -11.09 31.35
C VAL A 165 -21.66 -11.78 31.01
N LEU A 166 -22.63 -11.00 30.53
CA LEU A 166 -23.96 -11.45 30.16
C LEU A 166 -24.00 -11.85 28.67
N HIS A 167 -23.37 -12.98 28.33
CA HIS A 167 -23.45 -13.52 26.97
C HIS A 167 -24.70 -14.39 26.79
N SER A 168 -25.15 -14.51 25.54
CA SER A 168 -26.04 -15.61 25.18
C SER A 168 -25.33 -16.97 25.39
N PRO A 169 -26.08 -18.07 25.53
CA PRO A 169 -25.49 -19.40 25.63
C PRO A 169 -24.50 -19.66 24.49
N THR A 170 -23.33 -20.21 24.83
CA THR A 170 -22.25 -20.43 23.84
C THR A 170 -22.75 -21.32 22.71
N ARG A 171 -22.62 -20.84 21.47
CA ARG A 171 -22.94 -21.64 20.28
C ARG A 171 -21.99 -22.83 20.20
N ARG A 172 -22.52 -24.01 19.87
CA ARG A 172 -21.70 -25.22 19.70
C ARG A 172 -20.89 -25.11 18.42
N VAL A 173 -19.58 -25.01 18.55
CA VAL A 173 -18.65 -24.98 17.41
C VAL A 173 -18.50 -26.39 16.86
N THR A 174 -18.60 -26.53 15.53
CA THR A 174 -18.34 -27.82 14.88
C THR A 174 -16.84 -27.99 14.61
N VAL A 175 -16.35 -29.25 14.61
CA VAL A 175 -14.94 -29.54 14.26
C VAL A 175 -14.60 -29.06 12.85
N LYS A 176 -15.58 -29.07 11.93
CA LYS A 176 -15.44 -28.56 10.57
C LYS A 176 -15.17 -27.05 10.58
N GLU A 177 -16.02 -26.28 11.25
CA GLU A 177 -15.86 -24.83 11.40
C GLU A 177 -14.50 -24.48 12.03
N GLN A 178 -14.12 -25.16 13.11
CA GLN A 178 -12.81 -24.92 13.74
C GLN A 178 -11.62 -25.17 12.79
N ARG A 179 -11.72 -26.18 11.90
CA ARG A 179 -10.68 -26.47 10.90
C ARG A 179 -10.64 -25.43 9.79
N GLU A 180 -11.78 -24.94 9.34
CA GLU A 180 -11.88 -23.89 8.31
C GLU A 180 -11.26 -22.58 8.79
N TRP A 181 -11.41 -22.26 10.09
CA TRP A 181 -10.80 -21.09 10.71
C TRP A 181 -9.34 -21.29 11.14
N LYS A 182 -8.72 -22.43 10.82
CA LYS A 182 -7.31 -22.66 11.13
C LYS A 182 -6.42 -21.88 10.16
N ILE A 183 -5.92 -20.74 10.63
CA ILE A 183 -5.03 -19.88 9.86
C ILE A 183 -3.65 -20.56 9.69
N PRO A 184 -3.17 -20.78 8.45
CA PRO A 184 -1.83 -21.31 8.20
C PRO A 184 -0.72 -20.36 8.71
N PRO A 185 0.44 -20.87 9.15
CA PRO A 185 1.54 -20.03 9.59
C PRO A 185 2.08 -19.18 8.43
N CYS A 186 2.38 -17.92 8.70
CA CYS A 186 2.98 -17.02 7.71
C CYS A 186 4.47 -17.32 7.53
N ILE A 187 4.84 -17.89 6.38
CA ILE A 187 6.25 -18.07 5.99
C ILE A 187 6.57 -16.96 5.00
N SER A 188 7.31 -15.95 5.47
CA SER A 188 7.64 -14.80 4.63
C SER A 188 8.90 -15.02 3.80
N ASN A 189 8.92 -14.48 2.58
CA ASN A 189 10.09 -14.53 1.69
C ASN A 189 11.19 -13.51 2.06
N TRP A 190 10.92 -12.58 3.00
CA TRP A 190 11.84 -11.50 3.38
C TRP A 190 12.33 -11.57 4.82
N LYS A 191 11.48 -11.94 5.77
CA LYS A 191 11.75 -11.87 7.21
C LYS A 191 11.65 -13.24 7.86
N ASN A 192 12.75 -13.64 8.51
CA ASN A 192 12.81 -14.79 9.38
C ASN A 192 13.48 -14.39 10.69
N ALA A 193 12.71 -13.73 11.56
CA ALA A 193 13.26 -13.11 12.78
C ALA A 193 13.92 -14.11 13.74
N LYS A 194 13.41 -15.35 13.77
CA LYS A 194 13.93 -16.42 14.63
C LYS A 194 14.94 -17.34 13.92
N GLY A 195 15.25 -17.07 12.64
CA GLY A 195 16.24 -17.85 11.89
C GLY A 195 15.88 -19.31 11.66
N TYR A 196 14.59 -19.69 11.63
CA TYR A 196 14.19 -21.07 11.44
C TYR A 196 14.60 -21.62 10.07
N THR A 197 15.10 -22.86 10.05
CA THR A 197 15.37 -23.59 8.80
C THR A 197 14.06 -24.16 8.26
N VAL A 198 13.50 -23.50 7.26
CA VAL A 198 12.24 -23.91 6.61
C VAL A 198 12.58 -24.64 5.31
N PRO A 199 12.06 -25.86 5.08
CA PRO A 199 12.28 -26.59 3.84
C PRO A 199 11.68 -25.83 2.64
N LEU A 200 12.23 -26.08 1.45
CA LEU A 200 11.91 -25.30 0.26
C LEU A 200 10.44 -25.44 -0.17
N ASP A 201 9.84 -26.62 -0.01
CA ASP A 201 8.44 -26.89 -0.31
C ASP A 201 7.50 -25.99 0.50
N LYS A 202 7.74 -25.82 1.81
CA LYS A 202 6.94 -24.96 2.68
C LYS A 202 7.22 -23.48 2.46
N ARG A 203 8.43 -23.12 2.04
CA ARG A 203 8.77 -21.73 1.71
C ARG A 203 8.07 -21.25 0.44
N LEU A 204 7.95 -22.12 -0.56
CA LEU A 204 7.26 -21.82 -1.81
C LEU A 204 5.75 -22.14 -1.76
N ALA A 205 5.26 -22.79 -0.70
CA ALA A 205 3.86 -23.21 -0.61
C ALA A 205 2.84 -22.05 -0.65
N ALA A 206 3.20 -20.88 -0.10
CA ALA A 206 2.32 -19.71 -0.11
C ALA A 206 2.42 -18.90 -1.43
N ASP A 207 3.27 -19.34 -2.36
CA ASP A 207 3.53 -18.64 -3.60
C ASP A 207 2.50 -19.01 -4.68
N GLY A 208 1.54 -18.11 -4.89
CA GLY A 208 0.48 -18.28 -5.88
C GLY A 208 0.93 -18.25 -7.34
N ARG A 209 2.24 -18.07 -7.63
CA ARG A 209 2.78 -18.07 -9.00
C ARG A 209 2.45 -19.35 -9.78
N GLY A 210 2.38 -20.50 -9.11
CA GLY A 210 1.96 -21.77 -9.73
C GLY A 210 0.48 -21.84 -10.12
N LEU A 211 -0.36 -20.98 -9.54
CA LEU A 211 -1.78 -20.88 -9.86
C LEU A 211 -2.06 -19.87 -10.99
N GLN A 212 -1.07 -19.02 -11.33
CA GLN A 212 -1.18 -18.06 -12.42
C GLN A 212 -0.90 -18.75 -13.77
N GLN A 213 -1.94 -18.94 -14.57
CA GLN A 213 -1.78 -19.35 -15.96
C GLN A 213 -1.40 -18.14 -16.81
N GLN A 214 -0.22 -18.17 -17.42
CA GLN A 214 0.21 -17.13 -18.37
C GLN A 214 -0.50 -17.39 -19.71
N HIS A 215 -1.51 -16.59 -20.04
CA HIS A 215 -2.15 -16.66 -21.35
C HIS A 215 -1.43 -15.70 -22.32
N ILE A 216 -1.21 -16.13 -23.57
CA ILE A 216 -0.67 -15.29 -24.64
C ILE A 216 -1.77 -15.07 -25.67
N ASN A 217 -1.96 -13.82 -26.10
CA ASN A 217 -2.98 -13.48 -27.08
C ASN A 217 -2.56 -13.90 -28.50
N GLU A 218 -3.44 -14.54 -29.25
CA GLU A 218 -3.21 -14.96 -30.65
C GLU A 218 -2.93 -13.79 -31.60
N ASN A 219 -3.35 -12.58 -31.25
CA ASN A 219 -3.04 -11.38 -32.04
C ASN A 219 -1.54 -11.11 -32.14
N PHE A 220 -0.72 -11.59 -31.20
CA PHE A 220 0.73 -11.51 -31.32
C PHE A 220 1.25 -12.34 -32.49
N ALA A 221 0.66 -13.52 -32.76
CA ALA A 221 1.01 -14.32 -33.93
C ALA A 221 0.59 -13.61 -35.22
N LYS A 222 -0.65 -13.11 -35.28
CA LYS A 222 -1.15 -12.34 -36.45
C LYS A 222 -0.29 -11.11 -36.74
N LEU A 223 0.14 -10.40 -35.70
CA LEU A 223 1.03 -9.24 -35.83
C LEU A 223 2.41 -9.65 -36.34
N ALA A 224 3.01 -10.71 -35.78
CA ALA A 224 4.31 -11.21 -36.21
C ALA A 224 4.29 -11.64 -37.69
N GLU A 225 3.25 -12.34 -38.11
CA GLU A 225 3.06 -12.74 -39.50
C GLU A 225 2.86 -11.54 -40.43
N ALA A 226 2.01 -10.57 -40.02
CA ALA A 226 1.79 -9.35 -40.80
C ALA A 226 3.08 -8.56 -40.99
N LEU A 227 3.91 -8.43 -39.94
CA LEU A 227 5.21 -7.78 -40.02
C LEU A 227 6.19 -8.54 -40.93
N TYR A 228 6.21 -9.87 -40.88
CA TYR A 228 7.05 -10.68 -41.75
C TYR A 228 6.66 -10.53 -43.23
N ILE A 229 5.35 -10.50 -43.52
CA ILE A 229 4.83 -10.24 -44.87
C ILE A 229 5.17 -8.82 -45.33
N ALA A 230 5.05 -7.83 -44.43
CA ALA A 230 5.38 -6.43 -44.73
C ALA A 230 6.87 -6.26 -45.05
N ASP A 231 7.77 -6.88 -44.28
CA ASP A 231 9.22 -6.82 -44.54
C ASP A 231 9.56 -7.44 -45.91
N ARG A 232 8.99 -8.59 -46.25
CA ARG A 232 9.22 -9.24 -47.55
C ARG A 232 8.77 -8.34 -48.71
N LYS A 233 7.56 -7.78 -48.63
CA LYS A 233 7.04 -6.86 -49.66
C LYS A 233 7.85 -5.57 -49.76
N ALA A 234 8.32 -5.03 -48.63
CA ALA A 234 9.16 -3.84 -48.61
C ALA A 234 10.50 -4.10 -49.33
N ARG A 235 11.14 -5.25 -49.10
CA ARG A 235 12.37 -5.65 -49.80
C ARG A 235 12.16 -5.81 -51.30
N GLU A 236 11.09 -6.50 -51.72
CA GLU A 236 10.73 -6.64 -53.13
C GLU A 236 10.48 -5.27 -53.80
N ALA A 237 9.79 -4.36 -53.12
CA ALA A 237 9.56 -3.00 -53.61
C ALA A 237 10.85 -2.18 -53.73
N VAL A 238 11.78 -2.33 -52.79
CA VAL A 238 13.10 -1.67 -52.84
C VAL A 238 13.96 -2.25 -53.96
N GLU A 239 13.98 -3.58 -54.13
CA GLU A 239 14.75 -4.23 -55.18
C GLU A 239 14.24 -3.86 -56.57
N THR A 240 12.92 -3.89 -56.77
CA THR A 240 12.30 -3.48 -58.04
C THR A 240 12.56 -2.01 -58.35
N ARG A 241 12.49 -1.12 -57.36
CA ARG A 241 12.85 0.30 -57.52
C ARG A 241 14.32 0.46 -57.90
N ALA A 242 15.23 -0.22 -57.22
CA ALA A 242 16.65 -0.19 -57.54
C ALA A 242 16.95 -0.72 -58.96
N GLN A 243 16.24 -1.77 -59.41
CA GLN A 243 16.34 -2.27 -60.78
C GLN A 243 15.82 -1.26 -61.82
N LEU A 244 14.71 -0.57 -61.53
CA LEU A 244 14.16 0.47 -62.40
C LEU A 244 15.07 1.69 -62.48
N GLU A 245 15.57 2.18 -61.35
CA GLU A 245 16.55 3.28 -61.29
C GLU A 245 17.80 2.93 -62.09
N LYS A 246 18.29 1.69 -61.97
CA LYS A 246 19.42 1.20 -62.77
C LYS A 246 19.12 1.18 -64.27
N LYS A 247 17.91 0.77 -64.68
CA LYS A 247 17.48 0.81 -66.09
C LYS A 247 17.32 2.24 -66.62
N LEU A 248 16.79 3.16 -65.83
CA LEU A 248 16.71 4.57 -66.18
C LEU A 248 18.10 5.19 -66.32
N ALA A 249 19.01 4.90 -65.39
CA ALA A 249 20.40 5.33 -65.47
C ALA A 249 21.13 4.74 -66.68
N GLN A 250 20.83 3.50 -67.09
CA GLN A 250 21.34 2.91 -68.34
C GLN A 250 20.79 3.63 -69.57
N LYS A 251 19.47 3.87 -69.64
CA LYS A 251 18.87 4.64 -70.75
C LYS A 251 19.42 6.07 -70.83
N GLU A 252 19.65 6.73 -69.70
CA GLU A 252 20.25 8.07 -69.66
C GLU A 252 21.72 8.05 -70.10
N LYS A 253 22.45 6.97 -69.84
CA LYS A 253 23.79 6.77 -70.41
C LYS A 253 23.73 6.52 -71.92
N GLU A 254 22.80 5.69 -72.39
CA GLU A 254 22.59 5.42 -73.82
C GLU A 254 22.25 6.71 -74.58
N THR A 255 21.34 7.54 -74.08
CA THR A 255 21.00 8.83 -74.73
C THR A 255 22.18 9.81 -74.72
N LYS A 256 23.00 9.81 -73.66
CA LYS A 256 24.25 10.59 -73.62
C LYS A 256 25.26 10.08 -74.66
N GLU A 257 25.39 8.77 -74.81
CA GLU A 257 26.25 8.15 -75.83
C GLU A 257 25.75 8.45 -77.27
N GLU A 258 24.44 8.40 -77.51
CA GLU A 258 23.83 8.79 -78.78
C GLU A 258 24.05 10.28 -79.09
N ASN A 259 23.85 11.16 -78.10
CA ASN A 259 24.15 12.58 -78.25
C ASN A 259 25.63 12.84 -78.56
N LEU A 260 26.55 12.14 -77.89
CA LEU A 260 27.98 12.19 -78.20
C LEU A 260 28.28 11.67 -79.62
N ARG A 261 27.58 10.63 -80.06
CA ARG A 261 27.70 10.08 -81.42
C ARG A 261 27.22 11.08 -82.48
N LEU A 262 26.08 11.74 -82.27
CA LEU A 262 25.57 12.79 -83.16
C LEU A 262 26.52 14.00 -83.21
N LEU A 263 27.05 14.42 -82.06
CA LEU A 263 28.04 15.49 -81.98
C LEU A 263 29.32 15.12 -82.75
N ALA A 264 29.80 13.89 -82.61
CA ALA A 264 30.95 13.37 -83.33
C ALA A 264 30.70 13.26 -84.85
N GLN A 265 29.48 12.90 -85.26
CA GLN A 265 29.09 12.86 -86.67
C GLN A 265 29.03 14.27 -87.27
N LYS A 266 28.42 15.23 -86.56
CA LYS A 266 28.40 16.65 -86.96
C LYS A 266 29.81 17.23 -87.08
N ALA A 267 30.72 16.92 -86.14
CA ALA A 267 32.12 17.31 -86.20
C ALA A 267 32.89 16.64 -87.37
N ARG A 268 32.48 15.43 -87.79
CA ARG A 268 33.04 14.78 -88.99
C ARG A 268 32.51 15.39 -90.27
N GLU A 269 31.24 15.76 -90.34
CA GLU A 269 30.63 16.43 -91.50
C GLU A 269 31.25 17.81 -91.71
N GLU A 270 31.48 18.59 -90.64
CA GLU A 270 32.22 19.85 -90.70
C GLU A 270 33.67 19.66 -91.17
N ARG A 271 34.30 18.51 -90.85
CA ARG A 271 35.64 18.16 -91.33
C ARG A 271 35.65 17.61 -92.76
N ALA A 272 34.58 16.96 -93.21
CA ALA A 272 34.41 16.47 -94.58
C ALA A 272 34.07 17.58 -95.59
N GLY A 273 33.64 18.75 -95.11
CA GLY A 273 33.53 19.97 -95.92
C GLY A 273 34.86 20.54 -96.41
N ILE A 274 36.01 20.06 -95.92
CA ILE A 274 37.35 20.49 -96.33
C ILE A 274 38.25 19.27 -96.55
N LYS A 275 38.27 18.74 -97.78
CA LYS A 275 39.42 18.06 -98.44
C LYS A 275 39.06 17.76 -99.91
N THR A 276 39.38 18.69 -100.82
CA THR A 276 40.59 18.69 -101.69
C THR A 276 40.58 17.55 -102.70
N VAL A 277 40.03 17.90 -103.86
CA VAL A 277 40.10 17.21 -105.15
C VAL A 277 41.54 17.29 -105.65
N THR A 278 42.34 16.23 -105.49
CA THR A 278 43.53 15.98 -106.31
C THR A 278 43.93 14.50 -106.21
N ASP A 279 44.17 13.92 -107.38
CA ASP A 279 44.82 12.64 -107.69
C ASP A 279 44.04 11.33 -107.52
N LEU A 280 43.30 11.01 -108.59
CA LEU A 280 43.50 9.74 -109.30
C LEU A 280 44.59 10.01 -110.36
N PRO A 281 45.60 9.13 -110.57
CA PRO A 281 45.31 7.90 -111.30
C PRO A 281 46.18 6.65 -110.96
N GLN A 282 45.58 5.49 -111.26
CA GLN A 282 46.19 4.27 -111.83
C GLN A 282 47.48 3.69 -111.23
N GLY A 283 47.37 2.44 -110.74
CA GLY A 283 48.44 1.44 -110.84
C GLY A 283 48.75 0.67 -109.55
N ASN A 284 48.57 -0.66 -109.62
CA ASN A 284 49.14 -1.73 -108.79
C ASN A 284 48.17 -2.44 -107.82
N GLU A 285 47.62 -3.54 -108.33
CA GLU A 285 46.86 -4.56 -107.62
C GLU A 285 47.66 -5.18 -106.44
N GLU A 286 49.00 -5.14 -106.48
CA GLU A 286 49.89 -5.64 -105.43
C GLU A 286 49.96 -4.77 -104.15
N GLU A 287 49.67 -3.47 -104.21
CA GLU A 287 49.64 -2.62 -103.00
C GLU A 287 48.36 -2.81 -102.18
N ARG A 288 47.25 -3.15 -102.84
CA ARG A 288 45.98 -3.50 -102.18
C ARG A 288 46.08 -4.81 -101.42
N GLU A 289 46.78 -5.80 -101.96
CA GLU A 289 47.02 -7.08 -101.26
C GLU A 289 47.94 -6.89 -100.04
N ARG A 290 48.94 -6.01 -100.13
CA ARG A 290 49.87 -5.75 -99.03
C ARG A 290 49.21 -5.00 -97.87
N ASP A 291 48.26 -4.12 -98.14
CA ASP A 291 47.49 -3.41 -97.11
C ASP A 291 46.34 -4.23 -96.53
N MET A 292 45.72 -5.14 -97.31
CA MET A 292 44.82 -6.15 -96.75
C MET A 292 45.55 -7.08 -95.79
N LEU A 293 46.78 -7.51 -96.11
CA LEU A 293 47.59 -8.36 -95.22
C LEU A 293 48.04 -7.64 -93.94
N ARG A 294 48.18 -6.30 -93.96
CA ARG A 294 48.43 -5.50 -92.75
C ARG A 294 47.18 -5.36 -91.91
N GLN A 295 46.02 -5.12 -92.52
CA GLN A 295 44.75 -5.03 -91.80
C GLN A 295 44.34 -6.36 -91.17
N ASP A 296 44.56 -7.49 -91.84
CA ASP A 296 44.24 -8.80 -91.27
C ASP A 296 45.15 -9.15 -90.10
N ARG A 297 46.46 -8.91 -90.20
CA ARG A 297 47.36 -9.06 -89.03
C ARG A 297 47.04 -8.13 -87.88
N HIS A 298 46.45 -6.97 -88.15
CA HIS A 298 46.04 -6.04 -87.10
C HIS A 298 44.72 -6.49 -86.44
N LYS A 299 43.79 -7.04 -87.22
CA LYS A 299 42.54 -7.66 -86.71
C LYS A 299 42.83 -8.93 -85.91
N GLU A 300 43.78 -9.74 -86.34
CA GLU A 300 44.18 -10.98 -85.67
C GLU A 300 44.81 -10.67 -84.30
N ARG A 301 45.78 -9.74 -84.23
CA ARG A 301 46.36 -9.28 -82.95
C ARG A 301 45.33 -8.64 -82.01
N ALA A 302 44.32 -7.95 -82.55
CA ALA A 302 43.25 -7.38 -81.74
C ALA A 302 42.32 -8.47 -81.18
N ARG A 303 41.99 -9.50 -81.97
CA ARG A 303 41.20 -10.66 -81.52
C ARG A 303 41.96 -11.48 -80.49
N GLU A 304 43.26 -11.71 -80.69
CA GLU A 304 44.11 -12.45 -79.75
C GLU A 304 44.26 -11.72 -78.41
N ARG A 305 44.42 -10.38 -78.43
CA ARG A 305 44.42 -9.55 -77.22
C ARG A 305 43.11 -9.60 -76.47
N ASN A 306 41.97 -9.64 -77.18
CA ASN A 306 40.65 -9.79 -76.57
C ASN A 306 40.42 -11.20 -76.02
N LEU A 307 40.95 -12.24 -76.67
CA LEU A 307 40.87 -13.62 -76.21
C LEU A 307 41.73 -13.85 -74.95
N ALA A 308 42.91 -13.22 -74.88
CA ALA A 308 43.79 -13.25 -73.71
C ALA A 308 43.23 -12.48 -72.51
N ARG A 309 42.38 -11.47 -72.75
CA ARG A 309 41.68 -10.70 -71.70
C ARG A 309 40.38 -11.36 -71.23
N ALA A 310 39.87 -12.35 -71.95
CA ALA A 310 38.64 -13.07 -71.59
C ALA A 310 38.93 -14.14 -70.53
N GLY A 311 38.06 -14.24 -69.52
CA GLY A 311 38.17 -15.22 -68.44
C GLY A 311 38.19 -16.68 -68.93
N PRO A 312 38.72 -17.61 -68.13
CA PRO A 312 39.10 -18.97 -68.55
C PRO A 312 37.96 -19.77 -69.21
N ASP A 313 36.71 -19.58 -68.77
CA ASP A 313 35.55 -20.30 -69.32
C ASP A 313 35.19 -19.90 -70.75
N LYS A 314 35.42 -18.65 -71.14
CA LYS A 314 35.16 -18.18 -72.53
C LYS A 314 36.27 -18.58 -73.49
N ARG A 315 37.48 -18.81 -72.99
CA ARG A 315 38.65 -19.23 -73.78
C ARG A 315 38.49 -20.66 -74.31
N SER A 316 37.99 -21.57 -73.47
CA SER A 316 37.70 -22.97 -73.85
C SER A 316 36.63 -23.08 -74.94
N LYS A 317 35.56 -22.27 -74.86
CA LYS A 317 34.46 -22.30 -75.82
C LYS A 317 34.86 -21.78 -77.20
N LEU A 318 35.60 -20.67 -77.25
CA LEU A 318 36.08 -20.08 -78.51
C LEU A 318 37.19 -20.91 -79.18
N GLN A 319 37.92 -21.73 -78.43
CA GLN A 319 38.93 -22.63 -78.98
C GLN A 319 38.31 -23.88 -79.64
N ARG A 320 37.20 -24.40 -79.09
CA ARG A 320 36.44 -25.49 -79.73
C ARG A 320 35.77 -25.10 -81.05
N ASP A 321 35.31 -23.85 -81.17
CA ASP A 321 34.70 -23.36 -82.41
C ASP A 321 35.74 -23.08 -83.53
N ARG A 322 37.04 -23.09 -83.21
CA ARG A 322 38.13 -22.96 -84.20
C ARG A 322 38.52 -24.31 -84.84
N ASP A 323 38.25 -25.42 -84.15
CA ASP A 323 38.61 -26.78 -84.60
C ASP A 323 37.45 -27.49 -85.35
N ARG A 324 36.35 -26.76 -85.61
CA ARG A 324 35.24 -27.18 -86.49
C ARG A 324 35.25 -26.37 -87.78
#